data_AF-A0AAJ8E4F9-F1
#
_entry.id   AF-A0AAJ8E4F9-F1
#
_cell.length_a   1.000
_cell.length_b   1.000
_cell.length_c   1.000
_cell.angle_alpha   90.00
_cell.angle_beta   90.00
_cell.angle_gamma   90.00
#
_symmetry.space_group_name_H-M   'P 1'
#
loop_
_entity.id
_entity.type
_entity.pdbx_description
1 polymer ?
#
loop_
_entity_poly.entity_id
_entity_poly.type
_entity_poly.pdbx_seq_one_letter_code
_entity_poly.pdbx_strand_id
1 'polypeptide(L)' 'MTWDPTQFFRTEEGLPPSPYALLILNHPINERAYDVLRKHALTTVCADGGANHFYEMMKARGREDVDYHTTYTITIIPIQ' A
#
# COMPACT_ATOMS: atom_id res chain seq x y z
N MET A 1 4.57 -6.29 -25.20
CA MET A 1 3.92 -6.06 -23.91
C MET A 1 3.85 -4.55 -23.73
N THR A 2 2.65 -3.95 -23.71
CA THR A 2 2.49 -2.50 -23.57
C THR A 2 2.24 -2.18 -22.10
N TRP A 3 3.23 -1.61 -21.42
CA TRP A 3 3.07 -1.20 -20.02
C TRP A 3 2.17 0.02 -19.93
N ASP A 4 1.18 -0.04 -19.03
CA ASP A 4 0.25 1.06 -18.75
C ASP A 4 0.23 1.33 -17.24
N PRO A 5 0.97 2.34 -16.74
CA PRO A 5 1.01 2.64 -15.30
C PRO A 5 -0.31 3.20 -14.76
N THR A 6 -1.21 3.70 -15.62
CA THR A 6 -2.48 4.29 -15.18
C THR A 6 -3.51 3.22 -14.82
N GLN A 7 -3.27 1.96 -15.20
CA GLN A 7 -4.18 0.84 -14.95
C GLN A 7 -4.50 0.65 -13.46
N PHE A 8 -3.58 1.00 -12.56
CA PHE A 8 -3.77 0.86 -11.10
C PHE A 8 -4.76 1.88 -10.51
N PHE A 9 -5.10 2.92 -11.25
CA PHE A 9 -6.05 3.96 -10.83
C PHE A 9 -7.43 3.82 -11.47
N ARG A 10 -7.58 2.90 -12.44
CA ARG A 10 -8.86 2.70 -13.13
C ARG A 10 -9.79 1.89 -12.23
N THR A 11 -11.01 2.38 -12.07
CA THR A 11 -12.08 1.72 -11.31
C THR A 11 -13.05 0.93 -12.21
N GLU A 12 -12.73 0.77 -13.49
CA GLU A 12 -13.64 0.14 -14.46
C GLU A 12 -13.79 -1.36 -14.19
N GLU A 13 -15.04 -1.80 -14.03
CA GLU A 13 -15.44 -3.19 -13.87
C GLU A 13 -15.20 -3.95 -15.20
N GLY A 14 -14.18 -4.79 -15.26
CA GLY A 14 -14.02 -5.67 -16.44
C GLY A 14 -12.72 -6.46 -16.53
N LEU A 15 -11.62 -5.97 -15.96
CA LEU A 15 -10.34 -6.68 -15.95
C LEU A 15 -9.67 -6.45 -14.59
N PRO A 16 -9.36 -7.51 -13.81
CA PRO A 16 -8.56 -7.31 -12.61
C PRO A 16 -7.22 -6.71 -13.04
N PRO A 17 -6.77 -5.58 -12.45
CA PRO A 17 -5.40 -5.14 -12.65
C PRO A 17 -4.48 -6.30 -12.27
N SER A 18 -3.37 -6.44 -13.01
CA SER A 18 -2.39 -7.48 -12.68
C SER A 18 -2.07 -7.41 -11.19
N PRO A 19 -2.04 -8.55 -10.47
CA PRO A 19 -1.90 -8.55 -9.02
C PRO A 19 -0.67 -7.76 -8.60
N TYR A 20 -0.82 -6.87 -7.63
CA TYR A 20 0.26 -6.04 -7.12
C TYR A 20 0.21 -5.93 -5.60
N ALA A 21 1.37 -5.59 -5.04
CA ALA A 21 1.54 -5.25 -3.63
C ALA A 21 1.72 -3.73 -3.49
N LEU A 22 1.25 -3.18 -2.38
CA LEU A 22 1.52 -1.81 -2.00
C LEU A 22 2.74 -1.73 -1.11
N LEU A 23 3.76 -0.99 -1.52
CA LEU A 23 4.93 -0.71 -0.70
C LEU A 23 4.83 0.70 -0.11
N ILE A 24 4.66 0.79 1.20
CA ILE A 24 4.69 2.04 1.97
C ILE A 24 6.14 2.32 2.37
N LEU A 25 6.67 3.43 1.87
CA LEU A 25 8.02 3.91 2.21
C LEU A 25 7.97 4.84 3.42
N ASN A 26 9.15 5.19 3.94
CA ASN A 26 9.31 6.16 5.03
C ASN A 26 9.06 7.62 4.58
N HIS A 27 7.85 7.89 4.08
CA HIS A 27 7.38 9.20 3.64
C HIS A 27 5.90 9.39 4.02
N PRO A 28 5.43 10.64 4.19
CA PRO A 28 4.01 10.93 4.41
C PRO A 28 3.13 10.29 3.32
N ILE A 29 2.08 9.59 3.74
CA ILE A 29 1.20 8.84 2.83
C ILE A 29 0.19 9.79 2.19
N ASN A 30 0.05 9.72 0.87
CA ASN A 30 -1.09 10.32 0.19
C ASN A 30 -2.32 9.43 0.39
N GLU A 31 -3.14 9.80 1.35
CA GLU A 31 -4.34 9.06 1.75
C GLU A 31 -5.32 8.79 0.60
N ARG A 32 -5.50 9.75 -0.32
CA ARG A 32 -6.41 9.59 -1.47
C ARG A 32 -5.89 8.53 -2.44
N ALA A 33 -4.59 8.55 -2.71
CA ALA A 33 -3.97 7.54 -3.57
C ALA A 33 -3.98 6.16 -2.89
N TYR A 34 -3.71 6.11 -1.58
CA TYR A 34 -3.79 4.89 -0.79
C TYR A 34 -5.19 4.26 -0.87
N ASP A 35 -6.25 5.05 -0.71
CA ASP A 35 -7.63 4.54 -0.73
C ASP A 35 -8.05 3.97 -2.10
N VAL A 36 -7.53 4.53 -3.20
CA VAL A 36 -7.76 3.98 -4.54
C VAL A 36 -6.97 2.69 -4.73
N LEU A 37 -5.67 2.71 -4.43
CA LEU A 37 -4.79 1.59 -4.71
C LEU A 37 -5.00 0.40 -3.77
N ARG A 38 -5.40 0.62 -2.51
CA ARG A 38 -5.58 -0.46 -1.52
C ARG A 38 -6.73 -1.40 -1.91
N LYS A 39 -7.71 -0.94 -2.68
CA LYS A 39 -8.88 -1.72 -3.12
C LYS A 39 -8.51 -2.93 -3.97
N HIS A 40 -7.45 -2.83 -4.77
CA HIS A 40 -7.04 -3.88 -5.71
C HIS A 40 -5.67 -4.48 -5.38
N ALA A 41 -4.99 -3.97 -4.35
CA ALA A 41 -3.75 -4.54 -3.86
C ALA A 41 -4.00 -5.85 -3.10
N LEU A 42 -3.16 -6.86 -3.34
CA LEU A 42 -3.20 -8.12 -2.62
C LEU A 42 -2.73 -8.00 -1.18
N THR A 43 -1.74 -7.14 -0.95
CA THR A 43 -1.08 -6.96 0.34
C THR A 43 -0.49 -5.57 0.44
N THR A 44 -0.33 -5.10 1.68
CA THR A 44 0.42 -3.89 2.01
C THR A 44 1.72 -4.29 2.72
N VAL A 45 2.83 -3.72 2.28
CA VAL A 45 4.15 -3.94 2.83
C VAL A 45 4.69 -2.60 3.28
N CYS A 46 5.13 -2.50 4.53
CA CYS A 46 5.73 -1.30 5.10
C CYS A 46 7.26 -1.47 5.16
N ALA A 47 7.99 -0.58 4.51
CA ALA A 47 9.45 -0.56 4.53
C ALA A 47 9.96 0.34 5.65
N ASP A 48 10.59 -0.28 6.66
CA ASP A 48 11.27 0.38 7.77
C ASP A 48 10.35 1.43 8.42
N GLY A 49 10.76 2.71 8.45
CA GLY A 49 9.96 3.82 9.00
C GLY A 49 8.60 4.04 8.32
N GLY A 50 8.34 3.44 7.15
CA GLY A 50 7.02 3.45 6.52
C GLY A 50 5.92 2.84 7.39
N ALA A 51 6.27 1.90 8.28
CA ALA A 51 5.31 1.33 9.23
C ALA A 51 4.77 2.39 10.22
N ASN A 52 5.60 3.37 10.61
CA ASN A 52 5.19 4.45 11.50
C ASN A 52 4.17 5.37 10.81
N HIS A 53 4.45 5.77 9.57
CA HIS A 53 3.52 6.58 8.79
C HIS A 53 2.19 5.86 8.54
N PHE A 54 2.26 4.56 8.27
CA PHE A 54 1.07 3.73 8.10
C PHE A 54 0.26 3.62 9.39
N TYR A 55 0.92 3.38 10.52
CA TYR A 55 0.27 3.30 11.83
C TYR A 55 -0.43 4.61 12.20
N GLU A 56 0.22 5.76 12.03
CA GLU A 56 -0.39 7.06 12.34
C GLU A 56 -1.62 7.34 11.46
N MET A 57 -1.56 7.01 10.16
CA MET A 57 -2.71 7.12 9.26
C MET A 57 -3.87 6.22 9.71
N MET A 58 -3.59 4.96 10.08
CA MET A 58 -4.62 4.02 10.53
C MET A 58 -5.22 4.43 11.89
N LYS A 59 -4.39 4.91 12.81
CA LYS A 59 -4.81 5.42 14.12
C LYS A 59 -5.70 6.67 13.98
N ALA A 60 -5.35 7.61 13.10
CA ALA A 60 -6.20 8.77 12.80
C ALA A 60 -7.58 8.37 12.24
N ARG A 61 -7.68 7.18 11.63
CA ARG A 61 -8.91 6.60 11.08
C ARG A 61 -9.65 5.69 12.06
N GLY A 62 -9.13 5.48 13.29
CA GLY A 62 -9.68 4.53 14.27
C GLY A 62 -9.63 3.08 13.78
N ARG A 63 -8.59 2.73 13.02
CA ARG A 63 -8.39 1.42 12.37
C ARG A 63 -7.09 0.74 12.76
N GLU A 64 -6.55 1.04 13.93
CA GLU A 64 -5.32 0.44 14.48
C GLU A 64 -5.43 -1.08 14.70
N ASP A 65 -6.65 -1.59 14.83
CA ASP A 65 -7.03 -3.01 14.95
C ASP A 65 -7.14 -3.71 13.59
N VAL A 66 -7.39 -2.93 12.53
CA VAL A 66 -7.94 -3.46 11.28
C VAL A 66 -6.80 -3.89 10.36
N ASP A 67 -6.76 -5.19 10.09
CA ASP A 67 -6.06 -5.83 8.97
C ASP A 67 -4.57 -6.18 9.16
N TYR A 68 -4.30 -6.98 10.19
CA TYR A 68 -3.02 -7.70 10.36
C TYR A 68 -2.83 -8.87 9.37
N HIS A 69 -3.89 -9.34 8.69
CA HIS A 69 -3.78 -10.54 7.82
C HIS A 69 -3.16 -10.24 6.46
N THR A 70 -3.11 -8.98 6.04
CA THR A 70 -2.55 -8.60 4.73
C THR A 70 -1.48 -7.50 4.80
N THR A 71 -1.01 -7.15 6.00
CA THR A 71 0.02 -6.13 6.22
C THR A 71 1.31 -6.73 6.76
N TYR A 72 2.43 -6.50 6.09
CA TYR A 72 3.76 -6.96 6.52
C TYR A 72 4.72 -5.80 6.71
N THR A 73 5.59 -5.86 7.72
CA THR A 73 6.68 -4.89 7.89
C THR A 73 8.01 -5.54 7.53
N ILE A 74 8.82 -4.86 6.73
CA ILE A 74 10.17 -5.29 6.35
C ILE A 74 11.20 -4.26 6.79
N THR A 75 12.35 -4.72 7.29
CA THR A 75 13.51 -3.86 7.54
C THR A 75 14.44 -3.92 6.33
N ILE A 76 14.74 -2.76 5.73
CA ILE A 76 15.71 -2.68 4.63
C ILE A 76 17.10 -2.60 5.25
N ILE A 77 17.88 -3.68 5.12
CA ILE A 77 19.28 -3.71 5.56
C ILE A 77 20.14 -3.18 4.41
N PRO A 78 20.86 -2.05 4.57
CA PRO A 78 21.77 -1.58 3.54
C PRO A 78 22.91 -2.59 3.36
N ILE A 79 23.15 -3.00 2.11
CA ILE A 79 24.34 -3.79 1.76
C ILE A 79 25.51 -2.80 1.79
N GLN A 80 26.38 -2.94 2.80
CA GLN A 80 27.64 -2.18 2.91
C GLN A 80 28.71 -2.80 2.03
#